data_AF-A0A842UDL1-F1
#
_entry.id   AF-A0A842UDL1-F1
#
_cell.length_a   1.000
_cell.length_b   1.000
_cell.length_c   1.000
_cell.angle_alpha   90.00
_cell.angle_beta   90.00
_cell.angle_gamma   90.00
#
_symmetry.space_group_name_H-M   'P 1'
#
loop_
_entity.id
_entity.type
_entity.pdbx_description
1 polymer ?
#
loop_
_entity_poly.entity_id
_entity_poly.type
_entity_poly.pdbx_seq_one_letter_code
_entity_poly.pdbx_strand_id
1 'polypeptide(L)'
;MEKISEIKKEIKEKEGKEWIGLMTSTEKQLEALVYYLDHPKLPEYPKLLNEIIELYYIAKNSAFTKMEGIIRKLDQLNITLGKHQYSEDKQVQQQPKFTNYIQEIKRLKGKVQILLDSPYGTSLPDSVQKSLIIFINYLNHPDFPKRPNLFDKAYDIFEEAEKTEFMKMQAFKDMLNMLEIKLGSLTNELKTYKTMEERQEDLKNKKKELDEELNKISLMREEFEKEKDKFSKKKENFNAERKKFNLEKKNLEKEWEKLETEREQIDEEKKTLLEEWENLNNQVVKLEARLKGLEIADEARNKSLNNQ
;
A
#
# COMPACT_ATOMS: atom_id res chain seq x y z
N MET A 1 -47.76 1.71 -41.93
CA MET A 1 -48.26 1.48 -40.56
C MET A 1 -49.54 0.66 -40.56
N GLU A 2 -50.57 1.03 -41.33
CA GLU A 2 -51.85 0.28 -41.42
C GLU A 2 -51.68 -1.20 -41.81
N LYS A 3 -50.88 -1.48 -42.86
CA LYS A 3 -50.53 -2.85 -43.29
C LYS A 3 -49.80 -3.69 -42.23
N ILE A 4 -49.09 -3.05 -41.29
CA ILE A 4 -48.40 -3.78 -40.20
C ILE A 4 -49.41 -4.23 -39.16
N SER A 5 -50.36 -3.36 -38.83
CA SER A 5 -51.46 -3.67 -37.92
C SER A 5 -52.30 -4.83 -38.48
N GLU A 6 -52.53 -4.86 -39.79
CA GLU A 6 -53.21 -5.98 -40.48
C GLU A 6 -52.41 -7.29 -40.38
N ILE A 7 -51.10 -7.27 -40.65
CA ILE A 7 -50.23 -8.45 -40.54
C ILE A 7 -50.20 -8.98 -39.10
N LYS A 8 -50.07 -8.09 -38.11
CA LYS A 8 -50.06 -8.46 -36.69
C LYS A 8 -51.39 -9.07 -36.25
N LYS A 9 -52.50 -8.49 -36.69
CA LYS A 9 -53.84 -9.00 -36.39
C LYS A 9 -54.04 -10.38 -37.02
N GLU A 10 -53.63 -10.56 -38.28
CA GLU A 10 -53.75 -11.85 -38.96
C GLU A 10 -52.90 -12.96 -38.32
N ILE A 11 -51.66 -12.66 -37.92
CA ILE A 11 -50.81 -13.65 -37.25
C ILE A 11 -51.39 -14.04 -35.88
N LYS A 12 -51.88 -13.08 -35.10
CA LYS A 12 -52.48 -13.31 -33.76
C LYS A 12 -53.84 -14.00 -33.81
N GLU A 13 -54.67 -13.72 -34.82
CA GLU A 13 -55.99 -14.37 -34.96
C GLU A 13 -55.88 -15.84 -35.38
N LYS A 14 -54.80 -16.20 -36.10
CA LYS A 14 -54.54 -17.57 -36.55
C LYS A 14 -53.65 -18.38 -35.61
N GLU A 15 -53.08 -17.72 -34.59
CA GLU A 15 -52.27 -18.33 -33.53
C GLU A 15 -53.04 -19.48 -32.86
N GLY A 16 -52.49 -20.70 -32.95
CA GLY A 16 -53.06 -21.89 -32.34
C GLY A 16 -54.36 -22.45 -32.96
N LYS A 17 -54.90 -21.90 -34.06
CA LYS A 17 -56.19 -22.39 -34.61
C LYS A 17 -56.25 -22.73 -36.10
N GLU A 18 -55.36 -22.26 -36.97
CA GLU A 18 -55.53 -22.56 -38.42
C GLU A 18 -54.24 -22.75 -39.22
N TRP A 19 -53.08 -22.87 -38.57
CA TRP A 19 -51.83 -23.21 -39.27
C TRP A 19 -51.65 -24.72 -39.50
N ILE A 20 -52.75 -25.44 -39.76
CA ILE A 20 -52.75 -26.89 -39.94
C ILE A 20 -51.87 -27.25 -41.16
N GLY A 21 -50.69 -27.82 -40.88
CA GLY A 21 -49.72 -28.22 -41.90
C GLY A 21 -48.41 -27.41 -41.90
N LEU A 22 -48.27 -26.38 -41.08
CA LEU A 22 -46.99 -25.67 -40.89
C LEU A 22 -46.09 -26.38 -39.88
N MET A 23 -44.78 -26.33 -40.11
CA MET A 23 -43.80 -26.78 -39.12
C MET A 23 -43.82 -25.83 -37.91
N THR A 24 -43.65 -26.38 -36.71
CA THR A 24 -43.57 -25.64 -35.44
C THR A 24 -42.47 -24.56 -35.44
N SER A 25 -41.44 -24.72 -36.28
CA SER A 25 -40.40 -23.71 -36.50
C SER A 25 -40.93 -22.46 -37.21
N THR A 26 -41.88 -22.62 -38.15
CA THR A 26 -42.45 -21.53 -38.93
C THR A 26 -43.47 -20.72 -38.13
N GLU A 27 -44.23 -21.37 -37.24
CA GLU A 27 -45.13 -20.70 -36.30
C GLU A 27 -44.35 -19.76 -35.36
N LYS A 28 -43.26 -20.26 -34.74
CA LYS A 28 -42.35 -19.44 -33.93
C LYS A 28 -41.71 -18.28 -34.69
N GLN A 29 -41.43 -18.48 -35.98
CA GLN A 29 -40.88 -17.42 -36.84
C GLN A 29 -41.92 -16.33 -37.14
N LEU A 30 -43.19 -16.68 -37.28
CA LEU A 30 -44.28 -15.72 -37.48
C LEU A 30 -44.58 -14.95 -36.20
N GLU A 31 -44.55 -15.61 -35.04
CA GLU A 31 -44.62 -14.95 -33.73
C GLU A 31 -43.47 -13.94 -33.54
N ALA A 32 -42.24 -14.35 -33.86
CA ALA A 32 -41.08 -13.47 -33.81
C ALA A 32 -41.25 -12.26 -34.76
N LEU A 33 -41.83 -12.45 -35.95
CA LEU A 33 -42.09 -11.37 -36.89
C LEU A 33 -43.05 -10.31 -36.33
N VAL A 34 -44.13 -10.73 -35.64
CA VAL A 34 -45.05 -9.80 -34.94
C VAL A 34 -44.29 -8.90 -33.97
N TYR A 35 -43.35 -9.49 -33.21
CA TYR A 35 -42.51 -8.77 -32.26
C TYR A 35 -41.55 -7.79 -32.94
N TYR A 36 -40.89 -8.17 -34.04
CA TYR A 36 -40.04 -7.24 -34.79
C TYR A 36 -40.83 -6.07 -35.36
N LEU A 37 -42.05 -6.32 -35.79
CA LEU A 37 -42.95 -5.29 -36.29
C LEU A 37 -43.40 -4.30 -35.19
N ASP A 38 -43.20 -4.62 -33.90
CA ASP A 38 -43.45 -3.75 -32.73
C ASP A 38 -42.18 -2.99 -32.25
N HIS A 39 -41.02 -3.20 -32.89
CA HIS A 39 -39.77 -2.61 -32.42
C HIS A 39 -39.75 -1.07 -32.57
N PRO A 40 -39.37 -0.29 -31.55
CA PRO A 40 -39.47 1.18 -31.56
C PRO A 40 -38.55 1.87 -32.57
N LYS A 41 -37.48 1.20 -33.01
CA LYS A 41 -36.57 1.70 -34.07
C LYS A 41 -37.03 1.36 -35.49
N LEU A 42 -38.04 0.51 -35.66
CA LEU A 42 -38.53 0.09 -36.97
C LEU A 42 -39.08 1.25 -37.83
N PRO A 43 -39.77 2.27 -37.25
CA PRO A 43 -40.20 3.46 -37.99
C PRO A 43 -39.04 4.29 -38.56
N GLU A 44 -37.82 4.14 -38.02
CA GLU A 44 -36.62 4.87 -38.48
C GLU A 44 -36.08 4.30 -39.82
N TYR A 45 -36.56 3.13 -40.26
CA TYR A 45 -36.09 2.43 -41.48
C TYR A 45 -37.25 2.04 -42.44
N PRO A 46 -37.93 3.01 -43.09
CA PRO A 46 -39.15 2.78 -43.86
C PRO A 46 -38.97 1.91 -45.12
N LYS A 47 -37.78 1.89 -45.74
CA LYS A 47 -37.50 1.06 -46.92
C LYS A 47 -37.49 -0.43 -46.58
N LEU A 48 -36.79 -0.79 -45.51
CA LEU A 48 -36.72 -2.18 -45.05
C LEU A 48 -38.08 -2.68 -44.56
N LEU A 49 -38.84 -1.80 -43.91
CA LEU A 49 -40.19 -2.10 -43.48
C LEU A 49 -41.09 -2.52 -44.66
N ASN A 50 -41.01 -1.82 -45.79
CA ASN A 50 -41.74 -2.19 -46.99
C ASN A 50 -41.25 -3.54 -47.55
N GLU A 51 -39.95 -3.80 -47.56
CA GLU A 51 -39.39 -5.09 -47.99
C GLU A 51 -39.86 -6.27 -47.12
N ILE A 52 -39.94 -6.08 -45.80
CA ILE A 52 -40.45 -7.10 -44.86
C ILE A 52 -41.94 -7.37 -45.11
N ILE A 53 -42.73 -6.33 -45.36
CA ILE A 53 -44.16 -6.44 -45.68
C ILE A 53 -44.36 -7.20 -47.00
N GLU A 54 -43.60 -6.87 -48.04
CA GLU A 54 -43.66 -7.58 -49.33
C GLU A 54 -43.26 -9.05 -49.20
N LEU A 55 -42.17 -9.34 -48.49
CA LEU A 55 -41.73 -10.70 -48.25
C LEU A 55 -42.72 -11.50 -47.40
N TYR A 56 -43.45 -10.86 -46.47
CA TYR A 56 -44.53 -11.50 -45.74
C TYR A 56 -45.66 -11.96 -46.67
N TYR A 57 -46.14 -11.10 -47.58
CA TYR A 57 -47.20 -11.51 -48.52
C TYR A 57 -46.73 -12.56 -49.53
N ILE A 58 -45.46 -12.52 -49.95
CA ILE A 58 -44.84 -13.57 -50.78
C ILE A 58 -44.79 -14.89 -50.01
N ALA A 59 -44.35 -14.86 -48.75
CA ALA A 59 -44.31 -16.03 -47.89
C ALA A 59 -45.73 -16.59 -47.69
N LYS A 60 -46.70 -15.73 -47.38
CA LYS A 60 -48.12 -16.09 -47.23
C LYS A 60 -48.70 -16.81 -48.46
N ASN A 61 -48.44 -16.29 -49.66
CA ASN A 61 -48.88 -16.91 -50.92
C ASN A 61 -48.20 -18.26 -51.20
N SER A 62 -47.09 -18.56 -50.53
CA SER A 62 -46.34 -19.82 -50.63
C SER A 62 -46.55 -20.74 -49.42
N ALA A 63 -47.62 -20.52 -48.64
CA ALA A 63 -47.87 -21.22 -47.37
C ALA A 63 -46.68 -21.16 -46.40
N PHE A 64 -45.94 -20.05 -46.42
CA PHE A 64 -44.74 -19.76 -45.62
C PHE A 64 -43.58 -20.74 -45.78
N THR A 65 -43.52 -21.46 -46.91
CA THR A 65 -42.35 -22.29 -47.28
C THR A 65 -41.09 -21.47 -47.56
N LYS A 66 -41.22 -20.16 -47.83
CA LYS A 66 -40.12 -19.25 -48.18
C LYS A 66 -39.87 -18.15 -47.13
N MET A 67 -39.86 -18.51 -45.85
CA MET A 67 -39.60 -17.55 -44.74
C MET A 67 -38.14 -17.07 -44.64
N GLU A 68 -37.20 -17.76 -45.28
CA GLU A 68 -35.76 -17.41 -45.22
C GLU A 68 -35.46 -15.98 -45.71
N GLY A 69 -36.23 -15.47 -46.68
CA GLY A 69 -36.07 -14.11 -47.19
C GLY A 69 -36.37 -13.05 -46.12
N ILE A 70 -37.41 -13.27 -45.31
CA ILE A 70 -37.79 -12.37 -44.20
C ILE A 70 -36.71 -12.38 -43.13
N ILE A 71 -36.20 -13.57 -42.77
CA ILE A 71 -35.17 -13.74 -41.75
C ILE A 71 -33.86 -13.06 -42.16
N ARG A 72 -33.39 -13.27 -43.39
CA ARG A 72 -32.16 -12.62 -43.88
C ARG A 72 -32.27 -11.09 -43.91
N LYS A 73 -33.46 -10.55 -44.17
CA LYS A 73 -33.69 -9.10 -44.13
C LYS A 73 -33.78 -8.55 -42.71
N LEU A 74 -34.29 -9.33 -41.76
CA LEU A 74 -34.21 -9.02 -40.33
C LEU A 74 -32.74 -9.08 -39.83
N ASP A 75 -31.93 -10.02 -40.31
CA ASP A 75 -30.50 -10.11 -39.95
C ASP A 75 -29.67 -8.92 -40.50
N GLN A 76 -30.06 -8.37 -41.68
CA GLN A 76 -29.42 -7.20 -42.28
C GLN A 76 -29.59 -5.91 -41.46
N LEU A 77 -30.45 -5.90 -40.44
CA LEU A 77 -30.66 -4.73 -39.59
C LEU A 77 -29.47 -4.39 -38.69
N ASN A 78 -28.48 -5.27 -38.51
CA ASN A 78 -27.42 -5.10 -37.49
C ASN A 78 -27.98 -4.70 -36.11
N ILE A 79 -29.28 -4.96 -35.88
CA ILE A 79 -29.85 -5.09 -34.56
C ILE A 79 -29.27 -6.41 -34.11
N THR A 80 -28.27 -6.34 -33.24
CA THR A 80 -27.78 -7.52 -32.52
C THR A 80 -29.00 -8.18 -31.91
N LEU A 81 -29.44 -9.26 -32.55
CA LEU A 81 -30.33 -10.26 -32.02
C LEU A 81 -29.65 -10.80 -30.77
N GLY A 82 -29.76 -10.05 -29.67
CA GLY A 82 -29.65 -10.59 -28.34
C GLY A 82 -30.69 -11.70 -28.32
N LYS A 83 -30.20 -12.93 -28.52
CA LYS A 83 -31.00 -14.14 -28.53
C LYS A 83 -32.02 -14.02 -27.40
N HIS A 84 -33.26 -14.16 -27.80
CA HIS A 84 -34.44 -13.97 -26.98
C HIS A 84 -34.27 -14.49 -25.56
N GLN A 85 -34.66 -13.63 -24.63
CA GLN A 85 -35.04 -14.01 -23.29
C GLN A 85 -36.18 -15.03 -23.39
N TYR A 86 -35.91 -16.22 -22.87
CA TYR A 86 -36.94 -17.12 -22.43
C TYR A 86 -37.80 -16.42 -21.37
N SER A 87 -39.12 -16.58 -21.56
CA SER A 87 -40.21 -16.33 -20.61
C SER A 87 -40.25 -14.96 -19.91
N GLU A 88 -41.37 -14.26 -20.12
CA GLU A 88 -42.02 -13.61 -18.97
C GLU A 88 -42.26 -14.69 -17.91
N ASP A 89 -41.26 -14.93 -17.06
CA ASP A 89 -41.50 -15.53 -15.76
C ASP A 89 -42.45 -14.55 -15.08
N LYS A 90 -43.73 -14.94 -14.99
CA LYS A 90 -44.63 -14.46 -13.96
C LYS A 90 -43.78 -14.23 -12.72
N GLN A 91 -43.73 -13.00 -12.22
CA GLN A 91 -43.06 -12.69 -10.96
C GLN A 91 -43.74 -13.48 -9.84
N VAL A 92 -43.37 -14.75 -9.69
CA VAL A 92 -43.50 -15.44 -8.43
C VAL A 92 -42.47 -14.70 -7.58
N GLN A 93 -42.96 -13.88 -6.65
CA GLN A 93 -42.14 -13.34 -5.58
C GLN A 93 -41.57 -14.55 -4.83
N GLN A 94 -40.40 -15.03 -5.27
CA GLN A 94 -39.63 -16.00 -4.51
C GLN A 94 -39.30 -15.32 -3.19
N GLN A 95 -39.59 -15.99 -2.08
CA GLN A 95 -39.24 -15.46 -0.78
C GLN A 95 -37.71 -15.27 -0.73
N PRO A 96 -37.23 -14.19 -0.11
CA PRO A 96 -35.80 -13.92 -0.02
C PRO A 96 -35.10 -15.11 0.62
N LYS A 97 -34.12 -15.69 -0.09
CA LYS A 97 -33.37 -16.86 0.36
C LYS A 97 -32.50 -16.56 1.58
N PHE A 98 -32.07 -15.30 1.72
CA PHE A 98 -31.20 -14.84 2.79
C PHE A 98 -31.84 -13.69 3.56
N THR A 99 -31.57 -13.62 4.86
CA THR A 99 -32.00 -12.51 5.72
C THR A 99 -31.04 -11.33 5.66
N ASN A 100 -29.76 -11.57 5.38
CA ASN A 100 -28.73 -10.54 5.28
C ASN A 100 -27.87 -10.73 4.02
N TYR A 101 -28.34 -10.16 2.91
CA TYR A 101 -27.65 -10.23 1.62
C TYR A 101 -26.26 -9.59 1.64
N ILE A 102 -26.03 -8.54 2.44
CA ILE A 102 -24.72 -7.89 2.54
C ILE A 102 -23.68 -8.87 3.11
N GLN A 103 -24.04 -9.57 4.19
CA GLN A 103 -23.16 -10.57 4.80
C GLN A 103 -22.95 -11.79 3.90
N GLU A 104 -24.00 -12.26 3.22
CA GLU A 104 -23.88 -13.42 2.33
C GLU A 104 -23.10 -13.12 1.04
N ILE A 105 -23.23 -11.91 0.49
CA ILE A 105 -22.35 -11.43 -0.60
C ILE A 105 -20.89 -11.43 -0.13
N LYS A 106 -20.62 -10.93 1.08
CA LYS A 106 -19.26 -10.94 1.66
C LYS A 106 -18.74 -12.36 1.85
N ARG A 107 -19.58 -13.28 2.32
CA ARG A 107 -19.23 -14.69 2.51
C ARG A 107 -18.95 -15.38 1.18
N LEU A 108 -19.80 -15.18 0.17
CA LEU A 108 -19.61 -15.73 -1.17
C LEU A 108 -18.33 -15.20 -1.80
N LYS A 109 -18.07 -13.88 -1.71
CA LYS A 109 -16.82 -13.26 -2.17
C LYS A 109 -15.60 -13.94 -1.52
N GLY A 110 -15.64 -14.15 -0.20
CA GLY A 110 -14.59 -14.87 0.52
C GLY A 110 -14.41 -16.31 0.02
N LYS A 111 -15.51 -17.03 -0.22
CA LYS A 111 -15.48 -18.41 -0.76
C LYS A 111 -14.82 -18.47 -2.14
N VAL A 112 -15.18 -17.56 -3.06
CA VAL A 112 -14.60 -17.48 -4.40
C VAL A 112 -13.11 -17.10 -4.34
N GLN A 113 -12.73 -16.19 -3.46
CA GLN A 113 -11.34 -15.78 -3.28
C GLN A 113 -10.46 -16.93 -2.74
N ILE A 114 -10.93 -17.61 -1.68
CA ILE A 114 -10.25 -18.80 -1.13
C ILE A 114 -10.12 -19.89 -2.17
N LEU A 115 -11.17 -20.12 -2.98
CA LEU A 115 -11.12 -21.08 -4.08
C LEU A 115 -10.00 -20.72 -5.05
N LEU A 116 -9.94 -19.47 -5.52
CA LEU A 116 -8.90 -18.99 -6.46
C LEU A 116 -7.48 -19.10 -5.89
N ASP A 117 -7.30 -18.81 -4.60
CA ASP A 117 -6.00 -18.86 -3.93
C ASP A 117 -5.58 -20.30 -3.53
N SER A 118 -6.48 -21.27 -3.66
CA SER A 118 -6.21 -22.68 -3.35
C SER A 118 -5.45 -23.40 -4.47
N PRO A 119 -4.71 -24.49 -4.18
CA PRO A 119 -4.07 -25.32 -5.21
C PRO A 119 -5.04 -25.84 -6.29
N TYR A 120 -6.29 -26.06 -5.89
CA TYR A 120 -7.36 -26.46 -6.80
C TYR A 120 -7.73 -25.31 -7.76
N GLY A 121 -7.95 -24.11 -7.24
CA GLY A 121 -8.28 -22.93 -8.04
C GLY A 121 -7.19 -22.53 -9.03
N THR A 122 -5.92 -22.62 -8.62
CA THR A 122 -4.78 -22.37 -9.52
C THR A 122 -4.65 -23.41 -10.63
N SER A 123 -5.25 -24.60 -10.45
CA SER A 123 -5.27 -25.68 -11.45
C SER A 123 -6.46 -25.59 -12.40
N LEU A 124 -7.43 -24.70 -12.14
CA LEU A 124 -8.57 -24.48 -13.04
C LEU A 124 -8.11 -23.86 -14.37
N PRO A 125 -8.84 -24.08 -15.49
CA PRO A 125 -8.52 -23.43 -16.75
C PRO A 125 -8.53 -21.90 -16.63
N ASP A 126 -7.60 -21.21 -17.30
CA ASP A 126 -7.50 -19.74 -17.30
C ASP A 126 -8.84 -19.02 -17.57
N SER A 127 -9.66 -19.58 -18.45
CA SER A 127 -10.97 -19.02 -18.78
C SER A 127 -11.95 -19.06 -17.58
N VAL A 128 -11.83 -20.07 -16.73
CA VAL A 128 -12.62 -20.23 -15.49
C VAL A 128 -12.11 -19.24 -14.45
N GLN A 129 -10.79 -19.20 -14.23
CA GLN A 129 -10.17 -18.25 -13.29
C GLN A 129 -10.56 -16.80 -13.63
N LYS A 130 -10.48 -16.40 -14.91
CA LYS A 130 -10.93 -15.09 -15.38
C LYS A 130 -12.41 -14.84 -15.10
N SER A 131 -13.27 -15.83 -15.33
CA SER A 131 -14.71 -15.72 -15.06
C SER A 131 -15.01 -15.55 -13.57
N LEU A 132 -14.29 -16.25 -12.69
CA LEU A 132 -14.40 -16.11 -11.24
C LEU A 132 -13.91 -14.75 -10.75
N ILE A 133 -12.82 -14.22 -11.33
CA ILE A 133 -12.34 -12.86 -11.04
C ILE A 133 -13.40 -11.82 -11.47
N ILE A 134 -13.99 -11.97 -12.66
CA ILE A 134 -15.10 -11.12 -13.12
C ILE A 134 -16.28 -11.20 -12.15
N PHE A 135 -16.60 -12.40 -11.68
CA PHE A 135 -17.67 -12.60 -10.71
C PHE A 135 -17.41 -11.85 -9.40
N ILE A 136 -16.20 -11.97 -8.82
CA ILE A 136 -15.78 -11.22 -7.62
C ILE A 136 -15.99 -9.71 -7.82
N ASN A 137 -15.64 -9.18 -9.00
CA ASN A 137 -15.82 -7.76 -9.29
C ASN A 137 -17.32 -7.37 -9.30
N TYR A 138 -18.21 -8.23 -9.80
CA TYR A 138 -19.65 -8.00 -9.71
C TYR A 138 -20.18 -8.13 -8.28
N LEU A 139 -19.62 -9.01 -7.45
CA LEU A 139 -19.96 -9.08 -6.02
C LEU A 139 -19.63 -7.76 -5.28
N ASN A 140 -18.65 -6.99 -5.77
CA ASN A 140 -18.31 -5.67 -5.25
C ASN A 140 -19.22 -4.54 -5.79
N HIS A 141 -20.13 -4.83 -6.72
CA HIS A 141 -20.93 -3.78 -7.34
C HIS A 141 -21.91 -3.14 -6.34
N PRO A 142 -21.98 -1.79 -6.22
CA PRO A 142 -22.75 -1.10 -5.17
C PRO A 142 -24.27 -1.35 -5.25
N ASP A 143 -24.78 -1.66 -6.44
CA ASP A 143 -26.20 -1.99 -6.64
C ASP A 143 -26.52 -3.47 -6.50
N PHE A 144 -25.51 -4.34 -6.37
CA PHE A 144 -25.75 -5.78 -6.28
C PHE A 144 -26.47 -6.19 -4.98
N PRO A 145 -26.10 -5.64 -3.79
CA PRO A 145 -26.86 -5.88 -2.56
C PRO A 145 -28.31 -5.38 -2.60
N LYS A 146 -28.62 -4.42 -3.49
CA LYS A 146 -29.98 -3.86 -3.66
C LYS A 146 -30.88 -4.76 -4.51
N ARG A 147 -30.35 -5.86 -5.06
CA ARG A 147 -31.05 -6.76 -5.99
C ARG A 147 -31.00 -8.21 -5.49
N PRO A 148 -31.77 -8.55 -4.43
CA PRO A 148 -31.73 -9.87 -3.78
C PRO A 148 -32.02 -11.03 -4.75
N ASN A 149 -33.03 -10.88 -5.63
CA ASN A 149 -33.35 -11.91 -6.63
C ASN A 149 -32.20 -12.15 -7.63
N LEU A 150 -31.38 -11.13 -7.91
CA LEU A 150 -30.22 -11.26 -8.77
C LEU A 150 -29.09 -12.00 -8.05
N PHE A 151 -28.90 -11.71 -6.76
CA PHE A 151 -27.96 -12.43 -5.91
C PHE A 151 -28.34 -13.90 -5.77
N ASP A 152 -29.61 -14.22 -5.48
CA ASP A 152 -30.06 -15.60 -5.29
C ASP A 152 -29.79 -16.45 -6.53
N LYS A 153 -30.15 -15.92 -7.71
CA LYS A 153 -29.85 -16.57 -9.00
C LYS A 153 -28.34 -16.76 -9.22
N ALA A 154 -27.54 -15.74 -8.91
CA ALA A 154 -26.09 -15.83 -9.08
C ALA A 154 -25.46 -16.83 -8.10
N TYR A 155 -25.94 -16.87 -6.86
CA TYR A 155 -25.52 -17.79 -5.83
C TYR A 155 -25.81 -19.24 -6.23
N ASP A 156 -27.02 -19.52 -6.71
CA ASP A 156 -27.42 -20.87 -7.14
C ASP A 156 -26.59 -21.36 -8.32
N ILE A 157 -26.36 -20.49 -9.31
CA ILE A 157 -25.54 -20.82 -10.48
C ILE A 157 -24.08 -21.05 -10.07
N PHE A 158 -23.54 -20.25 -9.13
CA PHE A 158 -22.20 -20.47 -8.61
C PHE A 158 -22.08 -21.81 -7.88
N GLU A 159 -22.98 -22.14 -6.97
CA GLU A 159 -22.96 -23.41 -6.22
C GLU A 159 -23.07 -24.63 -7.16
N GLU A 160 -23.91 -24.56 -8.19
CA GLU A 160 -24.01 -25.63 -9.19
C GLU A 160 -22.75 -25.74 -10.07
N ALA A 161 -22.16 -24.60 -10.44
CA ALA A 161 -20.89 -24.58 -11.15
C ALA A 161 -19.77 -25.19 -10.29
N GLU A 162 -19.68 -24.84 -9.01
CA GLU A 162 -18.70 -25.39 -8.08
C GLU A 162 -18.87 -26.89 -7.88
N LYS A 163 -20.10 -27.39 -7.69
CA LYS A 163 -20.40 -28.84 -7.59
C LYS A 163 -20.02 -29.62 -8.84
N THR A 164 -20.13 -29.00 -10.00
CA THR A 164 -19.76 -29.60 -11.28
C THR A 164 -18.29 -29.33 -11.65
N GLU A 165 -17.48 -28.88 -10.69
CA GLU A 165 -16.06 -28.57 -10.88
C GLU A 165 -15.82 -27.61 -12.05
N PHE A 166 -16.76 -26.69 -12.26
CA PHE A 166 -16.77 -25.74 -13.36
C PHE A 166 -16.75 -26.39 -14.75
N MET A 167 -17.15 -27.65 -14.90
CA MET A 167 -17.26 -28.32 -16.19
C MET A 167 -18.38 -27.75 -17.06
N LYS A 168 -19.43 -27.20 -16.44
CA LYS A 168 -20.60 -26.59 -17.11
C LYS A 168 -20.54 -25.05 -17.07
N MET A 169 -19.48 -24.47 -17.63
CA MET A 169 -19.28 -23.01 -17.63
C MET A 169 -20.33 -22.20 -18.37
N GLN A 170 -21.16 -22.80 -19.23
CA GLN A 170 -22.11 -22.04 -20.04
C GLN A 170 -23.10 -21.26 -19.16
N ALA A 171 -23.72 -21.92 -18.18
CA ALA A 171 -24.65 -21.27 -17.25
C ALA A 171 -23.96 -20.17 -16.42
N PHE A 172 -22.70 -20.39 -16.03
CA PHE A 172 -21.91 -19.40 -15.30
C PHE A 172 -21.58 -18.17 -16.16
N LYS A 173 -21.21 -18.38 -17.43
CA LYS A 173 -20.96 -17.29 -18.38
C LYS A 173 -22.24 -16.53 -18.70
N ASP A 174 -23.37 -17.22 -18.86
CA ASP A 174 -24.67 -16.60 -19.07
C ASP A 174 -25.09 -15.77 -17.84
N MET A 175 -24.78 -16.24 -16.62
CA MET A 175 -24.94 -15.47 -15.40
C MET A 175 -24.07 -14.20 -15.39
N LEU A 176 -22.80 -14.28 -15.79
CA LEU A 176 -21.94 -13.09 -15.88
C LEU A 176 -22.48 -12.06 -16.88
N ASN A 177 -22.95 -12.51 -18.04
CA ASN A 177 -23.60 -11.64 -19.02
C ASN A 177 -24.88 -11.00 -18.45
N MET A 178 -25.67 -11.77 -17.70
CA MET A 178 -26.85 -11.24 -17.00
C MET A 178 -26.45 -10.17 -15.97
N LEU A 179 -25.38 -10.37 -15.19
CA LEU A 179 -24.88 -9.39 -14.25
C LEU A 179 -24.43 -8.12 -14.97
N GLU A 180 -23.71 -8.26 -16.09
CA GLU A 180 -23.30 -7.12 -16.92
C GLU A 180 -24.49 -6.31 -17.44
N ILE A 181 -25.53 -6.98 -17.96
CA ILE A 181 -26.74 -6.30 -18.45
C ILE A 181 -27.49 -5.60 -17.31
N LYS A 182 -27.58 -6.25 -16.14
CA LYS A 182 -28.39 -5.74 -15.02
C LYS A 182 -27.66 -4.65 -14.24
N LEU A 183 -26.36 -4.79 -14.02
CA LEU A 183 -25.55 -3.91 -13.17
C LEU A 183 -24.74 -2.89 -13.99
N GLY A 184 -24.54 -3.15 -15.28
CA GLY A 184 -23.67 -2.37 -16.15
C GLY A 184 -22.29 -3.00 -16.30
N SER A 185 -21.50 -2.46 -17.24
CA SER A 185 -20.13 -2.92 -17.50
C SER A 185 -19.20 -2.62 -16.32
N LEU A 186 -18.31 -3.56 -16.00
CA LEU A 186 -17.27 -3.37 -14.99
C LEU A 186 -16.26 -2.29 -15.40
N THR A 187 -16.31 -1.14 -14.73
CA THR A 187 -15.27 -0.10 -14.82
C THR A 187 -14.06 -0.47 -13.96
N ASN A 188 -12.91 0.17 -14.20
CA ASN A 188 -11.71 -0.06 -13.37
C ASN A 188 -11.91 0.37 -11.90
N GLU A 189 -12.79 1.34 -11.65
CA GLU A 189 -13.16 1.78 -10.30
C GLU A 189 -13.93 0.68 -9.55
N LEU A 190 -14.82 -0.05 -10.23
CA LEU A 190 -15.60 -1.14 -9.66
C LEU A 190 -14.72 -2.34 -9.24
N LYS A 191 -13.63 -2.60 -9.97
CA LYS A 191 -12.67 -3.67 -9.63
C LYS A 191 -11.94 -3.43 -8.30
N THR A 192 -11.80 -2.17 -7.91
CA THR A 192 -11.14 -1.76 -6.66
C THR A 192 -12.13 -1.27 -5.61
N TYR A 193 -13.43 -1.39 -5.89
CA TYR A 193 -14.47 -0.90 -5.01
C TYR A 193 -14.47 -1.71 -3.70
N LYS A 194 -14.25 -0.99 -2.60
CA LYS A 194 -14.45 -1.47 -1.24
C LYS A 194 -15.78 -0.97 -0.71
N THR A 195 -16.54 -1.84 -0.04
CA THR A 195 -17.78 -1.44 0.62
C THR A 195 -17.52 -0.46 1.76
N MET A 196 -18.55 0.24 2.24
CA MET A 196 -18.37 1.18 3.36
C MET A 196 -17.90 0.46 4.64
N GLU A 197 -18.34 -0.77 4.87
CA GLU A 197 -17.91 -1.60 5.99
C GLU A 197 -16.43 -1.99 5.86
N GLU A 198 -15.98 -2.38 4.66
CA GLU A 198 -14.56 -2.68 4.40
C GLU A 198 -13.69 -1.42 4.60
N ARG A 199 -14.17 -0.25 4.15
CA ARG A 199 -13.47 1.02 4.37
C ARG A 199 -13.41 1.42 5.84
N GLN A 200 -14.48 1.18 6.60
CA GLN A 200 -14.52 1.43 8.04
C GLN A 200 -13.55 0.54 8.79
N GLU A 201 -13.48 -0.74 8.43
CA GLU A 201 -12.53 -1.67 9.05
C GLU A 201 -11.08 -1.31 8.70
N ASP A 202 -10.80 -0.96 7.45
CA ASP A 202 -9.48 -0.43 7.03
C ASP A 202 -9.08 0.81 7.84
N LEU A 203 -10.02 1.75 8.04
CA LEU A 203 -9.78 2.95 8.84
C LEU A 203 -9.53 2.63 10.31
N LYS A 204 -10.28 1.67 10.87
CA LYS A 204 -10.10 1.22 12.26
C LYS A 204 -8.74 0.56 12.46
N ASN A 205 -8.31 -0.27 11.52
CA ASN A 205 -6.99 -0.90 11.54
C ASN A 205 -5.88 0.14 11.43
N LYS A 206 -5.97 1.07 10.48
CA LYS A 206 -5.03 2.19 10.36
C LYS A 206 -4.97 3.06 11.61
N LYS A 207 -6.11 3.31 12.25
CA LYS A 207 -6.15 4.06 13.51
C LYS A 207 -5.38 3.31 14.60
N LYS A 208 -5.58 1.99 14.71
CA LYS A 208 -4.87 1.16 15.68
C LYS A 208 -3.36 1.16 15.43
N GLU A 209 -2.94 1.02 14.19
CA GLU A 209 -1.52 1.12 13.79
C GLU A 209 -0.93 2.48 14.20
N LEU A 210 -1.66 3.57 13.94
CA LEU A 210 -1.23 4.92 14.30
C LEU A 210 -1.16 5.12 15.83
N ASP A 211 -2.09 4.55 16.59
CA ASP A 211 -2.06 4.57 18.06
C ASP A 211 -0.84 3.80 18.59
N GLU A 212 -0.48 2.67 17.98
CA GLU A 212 0.73 1.90 18.31
C GLU A 212 2.01 2.68 17.99
N GLU A 213 2.07 3.35 16.84
CA GLU A 213 3.20 4.23 16.48
C GLU A 213 3.34 5.42 17.42
N LEU A 214 2.24 6.08 17.80
CA LEU A 214 2.25 7.18 18.75
C LEU A 214 2.78 6.75 20.12
N ASN A 215 2.38 5.57 20.61
CA ASN A 215 2.89 5.02 21.86
C ASN A 215 4.41 4.77 21.79
N LYS A 216 4.89 4.23 20.67
CA LYS A 216 6.33 4.01 20.46
C LYS A 216 7.12 5.32 20.45
N ILE A 217 6.61 6.35 19.78
CA ILE A 217 7.22 7.69 19.76
C ILE A 217 7.24 8.29 21.18
N SER A 218 6.16 8.12 21.95
CA SER A 218 6.09 8.59 23.34
C SER A 218 7.18 7.97 24.21
N LEU A 219 7.36 6.64 24.12
CA LEU A 219 8.41 5.93 24.86
C LEU A 219 9.82 6.39 24.45
N MET A 220 10.08 6.53 23.15
CA MET A 220 11.36 7.06 22.65
C MET A 220 11.65 8.48 23.17
N ARG A 221 10.62 9.34 23.26
CA ARG A 221 10.76 10.69 23.79
C ARG A 221 11.14 10.69 25.27
N GLU A 222 10.53 9.81 26.07
CA GLU A 222 10.86 9.68 27.49
C GLU A 222 12.29 9.17 27.70
N GLU A 223 12.73 8.19 26.91
CA GLU A 223 14.11 7.68 26.94
C GLU A 223 15.11 8.77 26.57
N PHE A 224 14.83 9.53 25.51
CA PHE A 224 15.67 10.64 25.08
C PHE A 224 15.81 11.72 26.17
N GLU A 225 14.73 12.08 26.85
CA GLU A 225 14.81 13.07 27.94
C GLU A 225 15.64 12.56 29.12
N LYS A 226 15.52 11.27 29.46
CA LYS A 226 16.38 10.62 30.49
C LYS A 226 17.86 10.64 30.09
N GLU A 227 18.18 10.40 28.82
CA GLU A 227 19.57 10.48 28.34
C GLU A 227 20.11 11.91 28.35
N LYS A 228 19.30 12.87 27.94
CA LYS A 228 19.63 14.29 27.99
C LYS A 228 19.92 14.76 29.41
N ASP A 229 19.13 14.33 30.39
CA ASP A 229 19.37 14.62 31.81
C ASP A 229 20.68 14.00 32.31
N LYS A 230 20.97 12.74 31.95
CA LYS A 230 22.25 12.09 32.28
C LYS A 230 23.43 12.85 31.67
N PHE A 231 23.31 13.28 30.42
CA PHE A 231 24.33 14.05 29.73
C PHE A 231 24.55 15.42 30.40
N SER A 232 23.48 16.11 30.80
CA SER A 232 23.56 17.38 31.51
C SER A 232 24.33 17.24 32.83
N LYS A 233 24.00 16.22 33.65
CA LYS A 233 24.72 15.92 34.89
C LYS A 233 26.19 15.61 34.65
N LYS A 234 26.51 14.84 33.60
CA LYS A 234 27.90 14.53 33.23
C LYS A 234 28.67 15.79 32.84
N LYS A 235 28.05 16.71 32.11
CA LYS A 235 28.63 18.01 31.73
C LYS A 235 28.90 18.90 32.95
N GLU A 236 27.99 18.94 33.91
CA GLU A 236 28.18 19.67 35.17
C GLU A 236 29.37 19.12 35.98
N ASN A 237 29.43 17.79 36.14
CA ASN A 237 30.55 17.14 36.83
C ASN A 237 31.90 17.42 36.15
N PHE A 238 31.96 17.30 34.81
CA PHE A 238 33.16 17.61 34.05
C PHE A 238 33.60 19.06 34.23
N ASN A 239 32.65 20.01 34.23
CA ASN A 239 32.96 21.41 34.48
C ASN A 239 33.48 21.65 35.91
N ALA A 240 32.96 20.93 36.90
CA ALA A 240 33.44 21.01 38.27
C ALA A 240 34.88 20.46 38.40
N GLU A 241 35.16 19.31 37.79
CA GLU A 241 36.51 18.73 37.73
C GLU A 241 37.50 19.68 37.04
N ARG A 242 37.12 20.26 35.89
CA ARG A 242 37.95 21.23 35.18
C ARG A 242 38.27 22.46 36.04
N LYS A 243 37.32 22.96 36.83
CA LYS A 243 37.56 24.08 37.76
C LYS A 243 38.54 23.70 38.86
N LYS A 244 38.42 22.50 39.44
CA LYS A 244 39.37 21.98 40.44
C LYS A 244 40.78 21.87 39.87
N PHE A 245 40.91 21.25 38.70
CA PHE A 245 42.19 21.11 38.00
C PHE A 245 42.84 22.47 37.71
N ASN A 246 42.08 23.46 37.24
CA ASN A 246 42.60 24.81 37.00
C ASN A 246 43.07 25.51 38.29
N LEU A 247 42.41 25.25 39.42
CA LEU A 247 42.83 25.80 40.71
C LEU A 247 44.14 25.15 41.18
N GLU A 248 44.24 23.84 41.06
CA GLU A 248 45.45 23.07 41.39
C GLU A 248 46.64 23.53 40.53
N LYS A 249 46.43 23.69 39.22
CA LYS A 249 47.44 24.24 38.32
C LYS A 249 47.96 25.61 38.79
N LYS A 250 47.06 26.53 39.16
CA LYS A 250 47.45 27.86 39.66
C LYS A 250 48.22 27.80 40.98
N ASN A 251 47.90 26.84 41.85
CA ASN A 251 48.64 26.66 43.09
C ASN A 251 50.05 26.14 42.81
N LEU A 252 50.19 25.17 41.91
CA LEU A 252 51.50 24.67 41.47
C LEU A 252 52.34 25.74 40.79
N GLU A 253 51.74 26.60 39.96
CA GLU A 253 52.43 27.75 39.35
C GLU A 253 53.02 28.68 40.43
N LYS A 254 52.26 28.97 41.50
CA LYS A 254 52.75 29.80 42.62
C LYS A 254 53.84 29.11 43.45
N GLU A 255 53.72 27.80 43.67
CA GLU A 255 54.77 27.03 44.36
C GLU A 255 56.06 27.02 43.55
N TRP A 256 55.95 26.88 42.23
CA TRP A 256 57.09 26.93 41.33
C TRP A 256 57.76 28.31 41.31
N GLU A 257 56.99 29.40 41.25
CA GLU A 257 57.53 30.77 41.37
C GLU A 257 58.30 30.97 42.68
N LYS A 258 57.76 30.47 43.81
CA LYS A 258 58.46 30.56 45.10
C LYS A 258 59.78 29.78 45.08
N LEU A 259 59.77 28.55 44.57
CA LEU A 259 60.97 27.73 44.46
C LEU A 259 62.02 28.38 43.57
N GLU A 260 61.63 29.04 42.48
CA GLU A 260 62.58 29.77 41.64
C GLU A 260 63.19 30.96 42.40
N THR A 261 62.40 31.72 43.15
CA THR A 261 62.94 32.82 43.97
C THR A 261 63.88 32.33 45.09
N GLU A 262 63.56 31.20 45.73
CA GLU A 262 64.44 30.58 46.73
C GLU A 262 65.75 30.10 46.09
N ARG A 263 65.67 29.53 44.88
CA ARG A 263 66.84 29.11 44.11
C ARG A 263 67.74 30.30 43.75
N GLU A 264 67.17 31.41 43.29
CA GLU A 264 67.91 32.64 42.99
C GLU A 264 68.64 33.19 44.23
N GLN A 265 67.97 33.21 45.39
CA GLN A 265 68.58 33.62 46.66
C GLN A 265 69.76 32.73 47.06
N ILE A 266 69.61 31.41 46.93
CA ILE A 266 70.70 30.46 47.20
C ILE A 266 71.88 30.68 46.25
N ASP A 267 71.63 30.94 44.97
CA ASP A 267 72.69 31.24 43.99
C ASP A 267 73.44 32.54 44.34
N GLU A 268 72.74 33.58 44.84
CA GLU A 268 73.35 34.83 45.35
C GLU A 268 74.18 34.61 46.63
N GLU A 269 73.65 33.87 47.61
CA GLU A 269 74.37 33.50 48.83
C GLU A 269 75.63 32.72 48.52
N LYS A 270 75.55 31.75 47.60
CA LYS A 270 76.70 30.96 47.15
C LYS A 270 77.77 31.83 46.50
N LYS A 271 77.37 32.82 45.70
CA LYS A 271 78.32 33.77 45.09
C LYS A 271 79.03 34.60 46.15
N THR A 272 78.29 35.13 47.11
CA THR A 272 78.83 35.91 48.23
C THR A 272 79.83 35.10 49.05
N LEU A 273 79.48 33.86 49.41
CA LEU A 273 80.37 32.94 50.13
C LEU A 273 81.64 32.62 49.34
N LEU A 274 81.57 32.51 48.02
CA LEU A 274 82.74 32.27 47.17
C LEU A 274 83.68 33.48 47.15
N GLU A 275 83.15 34.70 47.06
CA GLU A 275 83.92 35.95 47.16
C GLU A 275 84.59 36.09 48.55
N GLU A 276 83.87 35.78 49.63
CA GLU A 276 84.41 35.76 50.99
C GLU A 276 85.54 34.73 51.14
N TRP A 277 85.35 33.52 50.59
CA TRP A 277 86.36 32.47 50.61
C TRP A 277 87.62 32.86 49.83
N GLU A 278 87.48 33.45 48.65
CA GLU A 278 88.62 33.95 47.86
C GLU A 278 89.38 35.04 48.60
N ASN A 279 88.67 35.98 49.24
CA ASN A 279 89.29 37.02 50.06
C ASN A 279 90.06 36.43 51.24
N LEU A 280 89.46 35.47 51.97
CA LEU A 280 90.12 34.79 53.08
C LEU A 280 91.37 34.02 52.61
N ASN A 281 91.27 33.31 51.48
CA ASN A 281 92.38 32.60 50.88
C ASN A 281 93.53 33.55 50.52
N ASN A 282 93.22 34.72 49.94
CA ASN A 282 94.21 35.76 49.66
C ASN A 282 94.88 36.31 50.93
N GLN A 283 94.14 36.43 52.04
CA GLN A 283 94.72 36.83 53.33
C GLN A 283 95.66 35.75 53.88
N VAL A 284 95.27 34.47 53.79
CA VAL A 284 96.14 33.34 54.18
C VAL A 284 97.45 33.37 53.39
N VAL A 285 97.39 33.48 52.07
CA VAL A 285 98.59 33.57 51.21
C VAL A 285 99.50 34.74 51.61
N LYS A 286 98.93 35.91 51.91
CA LYS A 286 99.70 37.07 52.39
C LYS A 286 100.37 36.82 53.75
N LEU A 287 99.67 36.16 54.68
CA LEU A 287 100.21 35.81 55.98
C LEU A 287 101.33 34.76 55.86
N GLU A 288 101.16 33.74 55.02
CA GLU A 288 102.20 32.75 54.71
C GLU A 288 103.45 33.40 54.13
N ALA A 289 103.29 34.34 53.18
CA ALA A 289 104.41 35.09 52.62
C ALA A 289 105.12 35.94 53.70
N ARG A 290 104.37 36.57 54.60
CA ARG A 290 104.93 37.35 55.71
C ARG A 290 105.68 36.47 56.71
N LEU A 291 105.15 35.29 57.04
CA LEU A 291 105.81 34.32 57.91
C LEU A 291 107.15 33.86 57.32
N LYS A 292 107.17 33.45 56.04
CA LYS A 292 108.41 33.10 55.34
C LYS A 292 109.43 34.24 55.34
N GLY A 293 108.97 35.48 55.15
CA GLY A 293 109.83 36.67 55.22
C GLY A 293 110.47 36.87 56.60
N LEU A 294 109.71 36.63 57.68
CA LEU A 294 110.22 36.68 59.05
C LEU A 294 111.20 35.55 59.35
N GLU A 295 110.92 34.32 58.88
CA GLU A 295 111.83 33.18 59.03
C GLU A 295 113.20 33.46 58.37
N ILE A 296 113.21 34.00 57.15
CA ILE A 296 114.45 34.38 56.46
C ILE A 296 115.19 35.50 57.22
N ALA A 297 114.47 36.48 57.75
CA ALA A 297 115.06 37.58 58.52
C ALA A 297 115.70 37.08 59.83
N ASP A 298 115.04 36.16 60.53
CA ASP A 298 115.58 35.52 61.74
C ASP A 298 116.79 34.63 61.43
N GLU A 299 116.77 33.87 60.33
CA GLU A 299 117.95 33.11 59.85
C GLU A 299 119.14 34.02 59.53
N ALA A 300 118.89 35.15 58.84
CA ALA A 300 119.93 36.13 58.52
C ALA A 300 120.51 36.77 59.79
N ARG A 301 119.66 37.10 60.77
CA ARG A 301 120.07 37.63 62.08
C ARG A 301 120.92 36.62 62.84
N ASN A 302 120.52 35.36 62.91
CA ASN A 302 121.28 34.31 63.59
C ASN A 302 122.64 34.03 62.92
N LYS A 303 122.72 34.07 61.58
CA LYS A 303 124.01 34.00 60.86
C LYS A 303 124.93 35.19 61.14
N SER A 304 124.38 36.40 61.28
CA SER A 304 125.19 37.59 61.62
C SER A 304 125.76 37.55 63.05
N LEU A 305 125.04 36.93 63.99
CA LEU A 305 125.48 36.77 65.38
C LEU A 305 126.55 35.68 65.56
N ASN A 306 126.57 34.64 64.73
CA ASN A 306 127.56 33.57 64.80
C ASN A 306 128.91 33.90 64.11
N ASN A 307 129.03 35.04 63.43
CA ASN A 307 130.25 35.49 62.73
C ASN A 307 130.98 36.64 63.46
N GLN A 308 130.61 36.95 64.70
CA GLN A 308 131.32 37.87 65.61
C GLN A 308 132.06 37.08 66.70
#